data_AF-A0A0M2H751-F1
#
_entry.id   AF-A0A0M2H751-F1
#
_cell.length_a   1.000
_cell.length_b   1.000
_cell.length_c   1.000
_cell.angle_alpha   90.00
_cell.angle_beta   90.00
_cell.angle_gamma   90.00
#
_symmetry.space_group_name_H-M   'P 1'
#
loop_
_entity.id
_entity.type
_entity.pdbx_description
1 polymer ?
#
loop_
_entity_poly.entity_id
_entity_poly.type
_entity_poly.pdbx_seq_one_letter_code
_entity_poly.pdbx_strand_id
1 'polypeptide(L)'
;MVTTAAGLAIDLNDDLDGTTAVGFRRALAVLFKQSSPGVAETGRLGSDHLVVSGDPGAMRYHVSAGGIVITRAATGGAYIVGLPQGDSIDTNPSDGINPRIDIIYCRQPDPALDGSSIEVDFVVDVAIGTPASSPIAPTLPDGAVELARKQLAADASNTSGGLPFTNIAPTTGLNFGGTVGISQGGTAATTKAGARSNLGFLFGTGAPSNALGEDGDTYDQIL
;
A
#
# COMPACT_ATOMS: atom_id res chain seq x y z
N MET A 1 8.27 -35.04 9.27
CA MET A 1 8.85 -33.78 9.77
C MET A 1 8.69 -32.74 8.67
N VAL A 2 8.15 -31.56 8.99
CA VAL A 2 8.04 -30.44 8.06
C VAL A 2 8.95 -29.33 8.57
N THR A 3 9.81 -28.80 7.71
CA THR A 3 10.72 -27.69 8.02
C THR A 3 10.29 -26.45 7.24
N THR A 4 10.54 -25.26 7.80
CA THR A 4 10.21 -23.98 7.15
C THR A 4 11.36 -22.99 7.32
N ALA A 5 11.63 -22.23 6.26
CA ALA A 5 12.64 -21.18 6.27
C ALA A 5 12.09 -19.81 6.73
N ALA A 6 10.82 -19.74 7.14
CA ALA A 6 10.14 -18.50 7.54
C ALA A 6 10.01 -18.34 9.07
N GLY A 7 10.85 -19.04 9.84
CA GLY A 7 10.96 -18.81 11.28
C GLY A 7 11.80 -17.57 11.58
N LEU A 8 11.55 -16.91 12.71
CA LEU A 8 12.42 -15.84 13.23
C LEU A 8 13.34 -16.43 14.30
N ALA A 9 14.59 -16.66 13.91
CA ALA A 9 15.71 -17.05 14.75
C ALA A 9 16.88 -16.12 14.43
N ILE A 10 17.17 -15.21 15.36
CA ILE A 10 18.18 -14.14 15.22
C ILE A 10 19.58 -14.66 15.55
N ASP A 11 19.66 -15.76 16.31
CA ASP A 11 20.93 -16.41 16.66
C ASP A 11 21.26 -17.52 15.67
N LEU A 12 22.55 -17.67 15.38
CA LEU A 12 23.08 -18.80 14.64
C LEU A 12 23.21 -19.95 15.64
N ASN A 13 22.70 -21.14 15.31
CA ASN A 13 23.04 -22.32 16.09
C ASN A 13 24.53 -22.67 15.92
N ASP A 14 24.98 -23.71 16.64
CA ASP A 14 26.37 -24.20 16.55
C ASP A 14 26.77 -24.66 15.12
N ASP A 15 25.79 -24.88 14.24
CA ASP A 15 25.97 -25.26 12.83
C ASP A 15 25.97 -24.05 11.88
N LEU A 16 25.92 -22.82 12.40
CA LEU A 16 25.77 -21.57 11.64
C LEU A 16 24.44 -21.48 10.86
N ASP A 17 23.42 -22.21 11.28
CA ASP A 17 22.07 -22.10 10.77
C ASP A 17 21.28 -21.05 11.56
N GLY A 18 20.82 -20.02 10.86
CA GLY A 18 19.95 -18.96 11.39
C GLY A 18 19.01 -18.44 10.32
N THR A 19 18.21 -17.42 10.67
CA THR A 19 17.24 -16.87 9.71
C THR A 19 17.94 -16.03 8.65
N THR A 20 17.87 -16.47 7.39
CA THR A 20 18.35 -15.68 6.25
C THR A 20 17.54 -14.39 6.07
N ALA A 21 18.09 -13.38 5.40
CA ALA A 21 17.37 -12.14 5.10
C ALA A 21 16.02 -12.37 4.38
N VAL A 22 15.99 -13.32 3.44
CA VAL A 22 14.75 -13.76 2.77
C VAL A 22 13.81 -14.45 3.76
N GLY A 23 14.33 -15.32 4.62
CA GLY A 23 13.56 -15.99 5.67
C GLY A 23 12.88 -14.99 6.62
N PHE A 24 13.60 -13.95 7.02
CA PHE A 24 13.10 -12.87 7.86
C PHE A 24 11.96 -12.10 7.17
N ARG A 25 12.14 -11.70 5.91
CA ARG A 25 11.09 -11.02 5.14
C ARG A 25 9.87 -11.89 4.92
N ARG A 26 10.03 -13.20 4.76
CA ARG A 26 8.92 -14.16 4.69
C ARG A 26 8.20 -14.31 6.02
N ALA A 27 8.93 -14.28 7.14
CA ALA A 27 8.35 -14.24 8.48
C ALA A 27 7.52 -12.95 8.67
N LEU A 28 8.05 -11.79 8.25
CA LEU A 28 7.31 -10.53 8.29
C LEU A 28 6.07 -10.53 7.40
N ALA A 29 6.12 -11.18 6.23
CA ALA A 29 5.00 -11.24 5.31
C ALA A 29 3.74 -11.89 5.92
N VAL A 30 3.87 -12.69 6.99
CA VAL A 30 2.70 -13.24 7.70
C VAL A 30 1.95 -12.23 8.54
N LEU A 31 2.58 -11.11 8.88
CA LEU A 31 1.99 -10.04 9.68
C LEU A 31 1.12 -9.08 8.87
N PHE A 32 1.19 -9.09 7.54
CA PHE A 32 0.43 -8.19 6.65
C PHE A 32 -0.62 -8.93 5.86
N LYS A 33 -1.69 -8.23 5.46
CA LYS A 33 -2.76 -8.75 4.61
C LYS A 33 -2.16 -9.56 3.45
N GLN A 34 -2.72 -10.73 3.18
CA GLN A 34 -2.13 -11.69 2.25
C GLN A 34 -3.03 -11.97 1.06
N SER A 35 -2.45 -12.01 -0.13
CA SER A 35 -3.13 -12.46 -1.36
C SER A 35 -3.21 -13.99 -1.43
N SER A 36 -2.26 -14.67 -0.78
CA SER A 36 -2.22 -16.11 -0.56
C SER A 36 -1.34 -16.40 0.66
N PRO A 37 -1.44 -17.58 1.32
CA PRO A 37 -0.68 -17.86 2.52
C PRO A 37 0.82 -17.60 2.37
N GLY A 38 1.35 -16.65 3.16
CA GLY A 38 2.76 -16.24 3.13
C GLY A 38 3.14 -15.18 2.09
N VAL A 39 2.19 -14.70 1.28
CA VAL A 39 2.42 -13.66 0.26
C VAL A 39 1.67 -12.39 0.67
N ALA A 40 2.41 -11.44 1.25
CA ALA A 40 1.86 -10.14 1.63
C ALA A 40 1.35 -9.35 0.41
N GLU A 41 0.33 -8.53 0.62
CA GLU A 41 -0.14 -7.54 -0.34
C GLU A 41 0.69 -6.27 -0.21
N THR A 42 1.30 -5.84 -1.32
CA THR A 42 1.91 -4.52 -1.43
C THR A 42 0.87 -3.44 -1.21
N GLY A 43 1.23 -2.41 -0.43
CA GLY A 43 0.36 -1.26 -0.24
C GLY A 43 0.83 -0.33 0.87
N ARG A 44 0.23 0.86 0.89
CA ARG A 44 0.47 1.90 1.89
C ARG A 44 -0.20 1.51 3.21
N LEU A 45 0.47 1.75 4.33
CA LEU A 45 -0.05 1.40 5.66
C LEU A 45 -1.16 2.35 6.16
N GLY A 46 -1.44 3.42 5.42
CA GLY A 46 -2.49 4.41 5.69
C GLY A 46 -2.90 5.08 4.38
N SER A 47 -4.11 5.65 4.34
CA SER A 47 -4.60 6.36 3.15
C SER A 47 -3.89 7.70 2.90
N ASP A 48 -3.33 8.28 3.95
CA ASP A 48 -2.57 9.53 4.02
C ASP A 48 -1.04 9.33 3.92
N HIS A 49 -0.57 8.09 3.95
CA HIS A 49 0.84 7.74 3.81
C HIS A 49 1.29 7.83 2.35
N LEU A 50 2.49 8.35 2.08
CA LEU A 50 3.09 8.42 0.74
C LEU A 50 2.14 8.95 -0.35
N VAL A 51 1.28 9.89 0.01
CA VAL A 51 0.36 10.56 -0.91
C VAL A 51 1.17 11.53 -1.74
N VAL A 52 1.01 11.43 -3.07
CA VAL A 52 1.69 12.30 -4.01
C VAL A 52 0.81 13.51 -4.31
N SER A 53 1.42 14.69 -4.29
CA SER A 53 0.82 15.96 -4.74
C SER A 53 1.80 16.75 -5.61
N GLY A 54 1.25 17.74 -6.34
CA GLY A 54 2.04 18.61 -7.19
C GLY A 54 2.45 19.89 -6.48
N ASP A 55 3.61 20.40 -6.82
CA ASP A 55 4.08 21.72 -6.41
C ASP A 55 3.44 22.81 -7.31
N PRO A 56 2.90 23.90 -6.73
CA PRO A 56 2.28 24.99 -7.49
C PRO A 56 3.25 26.03 -8.05
N GLY A 57 4.50 26.06 -7.58
CA GLY A 57 5.52 27.04 -7.96
C GLY A 57 6.72 26.45 -8.70
N ALA A 58 6.89 25.12 -8.71
CA ALA A 58 8.06 24.46 -9.27
C ALA A 58 7.76 23.14 -9.98
N MET A 59 8.72 22.68 -10.78
CA MET A 59 8.71 21.36 -11.42
C MET A 59 9.16 20.27 -10.44
N ARG A 60 8.29 19.95 -9.50
CA ARG A 60 8.56 19.03 -8.40
C ARG A 60 7.31 18.34 -7.91
N TYR A 61 7.42 17.11 -7.43
CA TYR A 61 6.35 16.40 -6.74
C TYR A 61 6.64 16.36 -5.24
N HIS A 62 5.59 16.37 -4.43
CA HIS A 62 5.67 16.17 -2.99
C HIS A 62 5.10 14.82 -2.63
N VAL A 63 5.77 14.11 -1.74
CA VAL A 63 5.32 12.81 -1.20
C VAL A 63 5.21 12.94 0.30
N SER A 64 4.03 12.64 0.86
CA SER A 64 3.84 12.71 2.31
C SER A 64 4.64 11.63 3.05
N ALA A 65 4.94 11.91 4.32
CA ALA A 65 5.48 10.90 5.23
C ALA A 65 4.55 9.68 5.35
N GLY A 66 5.08 8.57 5.85
CA GLY A 66 4.28 7.41 6.19
C GLY A 66 5.02 6.10 5.98
N GLY A 67 4.26 5.00 5.94
CA GLY A 67 4.81 3.68 5.73
C GLY A 67 4.14 2.92 4.60
N ILE A 68 4.90 2.01 3.99
CA ILE A 68 4.48 1.15 2.89
C ILE A 68 5.05 -0.26 3.07
N VAL A 69 4.28 -1.26 2.66
CA VAL A 69 4.74 -2.63 2.48
C VAL A 69 4.98 -2.86 1.00
N ILE A 70 6.17 -3.34 0.66
CA ILE A 70 6.57 -3.66 -0.72
C ILE A 70 6.82 -5.17 -0.80
N THR A 71 6.33 -5.80 -1.88
CA THR A 71 6.68 -7.17 -2.25
C THR A 71 7.25 -7.18 -3.65
N ARG A 72 8.52 -7.56 -3.79
CA ARG A 72 9.19 -7.60 -5.10
C ARG A 72 9.01 -8.91 -5.85
N ALA A 73 8.75 -10.00 -5.12
CA ALA A 73 8.41 -11.31 -5.68
C ALA A 73 7.55 -12.07 -4.67
N ALA A 74 6.67 -12.96 -5.15
CA ALA A 74 5.77 -13.73 -4.29
C ALA A 74 6.52 -14.55 -3.22
N THR A 75 7.71 -15.05 -3.52
CA THR A 75 8.55 -15.84 -2.60
C THR A 75 9.58 -15.01 -1.82
N GLY A 76 9.72 -13.71 -2.13
CA GLY A 76 10.76 -12.83 -1.58
C GLY A 76 10.46 -12.26 -0.19
N GLY A 77 9.21 -12.39 0.26
CA GLY A 77 8.73 -11.80 1.52
C GLY A 77 8.39 -10.32 1.40
N ALA A 78 8.11 -9.69 2.54
CA ALA A 78 7.70 -8.29 2.63
C ALA A 78 8.86 -7.39 3.07
N TYR A 79 8.96 -6.22 2.45
CA TYR A 79 9.76 -5.10 2.92
C TYR A 79 8.82 -4.11 3.61
N ILE A 80 9.12 -3.75 4.86
CA ILE A 80 8.42 -2.69 5.58
C ILE A 80 9.30 -1.47 5.51
N VAL A 81 8.78 -0.39 4.94
CA VAL A 81 9.54 0.84 4.79
C VAL A 81 8.77 2.01 5.40
N GLY A 82 9.48 2.84 6.15
CA GLY A 82 8.98 4.10 6.69
C GLY A 82 9.73 5.27 6.08
N LEU A 83 8.98 6.25 5.59
CA LEU A 83 9.45 7.57 5.23
C LEU A 83 9.05 8.52 6.37
N PRO A 84 9.93 8.81 7.34
CA PRO A 84 9.56 9.50 8.57
C PRO A 84 9.15 10.96 8.34
N GLN A 85 9.63 11.57 7.26
CA GLN A 85 9.28 12.92 6.83
C GLN A 85 9.02 12.89 5.34
N GLY A 86 7.99 13.61 4.89
CA GLY A 86 7.70 13.74 3.47
C GLY A 86 8.85 14.44 2.75
N ASP A 87 8.96 14.18 1.46
CA ASP A 87 10.05 14.71 0.65
C ASP A 87 9.56 15.16 -0.74
N SER A 88 10.47 15.81 -1.45
CA SER A 88 10.26 16.41 -2.75
C SER A 88 11.12 15.72 -3.82
N ILE A 89 10.51 15.40 -4.95
CA ILE A 89 11.22 14.84 -6.11
C ILE A 89 11.17 15.85 -7.25
N ASP A 90 12.33 16.26 -7.75
CA ASP A 90 12.41 17.15 -8.91
C ASP A 90 12.03 16.43 -10.21
N THR A 91 11.40 17.17 -11.12
CA THR A 91 11.12 16.73 -12.50
C THR A 91 11.47 17.85 -13.49
N ASN A 92 11.37 17.59 -14.78
CA ASN A 92 11.71 18.55 -15.83
C ASN A 92 10.46 19.13 -16.50
N PRO A 93 10.47 20.35 -17.07
CA PRO A 93 9.38 20.82 -17.93
C PRO A 93 9.12 19.88 -19.13
N SER A 94 7.91 19.88 -19.70
CA SER A 94 7.66 19.18 -20.98
C SER A 94 8.34 19.88 -22.17
N ASP A 95 8.28 19.30 -23.37
CA ASP A 95 8.87 19.85 -24.62
C ASP A 95 8.17 21.11 -25.17
N GLY A 96 7.15 21.59 -24.47
CA GLY A 96 6.32 22.74 -24.83
C GLY A 96 5.27 22.50 -25.92
N ILE A 97 5.28 21.35 -26.58
CA ILE A 97 4.36 21.05 -27.68
C ILE A 97 3.41 19.94 -27.28
N ASN A 98 3.94 18.92 -26.61
CA ASN A 98 3.25 17.68 -26.31
C ASN A 98 3.13 17.48 -24.79
N PRO A 99 2.02 16.88 -24.34
CA PRO A 99 1.94 16.38 -22.97
C PRO A 99 2.84 15.15 -22.78
N ARG A 100 3.08 14.79 -21.52
CA ARG A 100 3.72 13.54 -21.14
C ARG A 100 3.14 12.98 -19.85
N ILE A 101 3.40 11.71 -19.57
CA ILE A 101 2.98 11.04 -18.34
C ILE A 101 4.20 10.74 -17.48
N ASP A 102 4.23 11.27 -16.28
CA ASP A 102 5.21 10.95 -15.25
C ASP A 102 4.61 9.97 -14.25
N ILE A 103 5.40 9.00 -13.79
CA ILE A 103 5.03 8.05 -12.74
C ILE A 103 5.91 8.28 -11.53
N ILE A 104 5.30 8.62 -10.40
CA ILE A 104 5.98 8.70 -9.11
C ILE A 104 5.92 7.31 -8.50
N TYR A 105 7.08 6.77 -8.17
CA TYR A 105 7.22 5.42 -7.67
C TYR A 105 8.12 5.38 -6.43
N CYS A 106 8.04 4.27 -5.72
CA CYS A 106 9.01 3.97 -4.69
C CYS A 106 9.52 2.53 -4.81
N ARG A 107 10.69 2.27 -4.23
CA ARG A 107 11.33 0.97 -4.28
C ARG A 107 12.25 0.79 -3.09
N GLN A 108 12.28 -0.42 -2.57
CA GLN A 108 13.33 -0.87 -1.65
C GLN A 108 14.34 -1.71 -2.46
N PRO A 109 15.55 -1.19 -2.75
CA PRO A 109 16.62 -1.98 -3.31
C PRO A 109 17.00 -3.13 -2.36
N ASP A 110 17.38 -4.27 -2.92
CA ASP A 110 17.90 -5.41 -2.18
C ASP A 110 19.15 -5.95 -2.87
N PRO A 111 20.34 -5.91 -2.24
CA PRO A 111 21.58 -6.43 -2.82
C PRO A 111 21.52 -7.91 -3.20
N ALA A 112 20.65 -8.69 -2.55
CA ALA A 112 20.45 -10.10 -2.88
C ALA A 112 19.71 -10.30 -4.21
N LEU A 113 18.97 -9.29 -4.69
CA LEU A 113 18.19 -9.33 -5.93
C LEU A 113 18.80 -8.44 -7.02
N ASP A 114 19.34 -7.28 -6.62
CA ASP A 114 19.76 -6.20 -7.51
C ASP A 114 21.29 -6.15 -7.71
N GLY A 115 22.03 -7.01 -7.00
CA GLY A 115 23.49 -7.09 -7.03
C GLY A 115 24.15 -6.42 -5.82
N SER A 116 25.31 -6.93 -5.44
CA SER A 116 25.99 -6.59 -4.17
C SER A 116 26.50 -5.15 -4.07
N SER A 117 26.53 -4.40 -5.17
CA SER A 117 27.01 -3.02 -5.22
C SER A 117 25.89 -1.98 -5.19
N ILE A 118 24.63 -2.39 -5.06
CA ILE A 118 23.51 -1.45 -5.01
C ILE A 118 23.45 -0.74 -3.66
N GLU A 119 23.08 0.53 -3.68
CA GLU A 119 22.70 1.27 -2.47
C GLU A 119 21.37 0.73 -1.94
N VAL A 120 21.29 0.52 -0.62
CA VAL A 120 20.14 -0.15 0.03
C VAL A 120 19.11 0.83 0.54
N ASP A 121 19.31 2.12 0.31
CA ASP A 121 18.40 3.15 0.79
C ASP A 121 17.07 3.08 0.06
N PHE A 122 16.01 3.41 0.78
CA PHE A 122 14.68 3.50 0.20
C PHE A 122 14.64 4.62 -0.84
N VAL A 123 14.17 4.29 -2.04
CA VAL A 123 14.08 5.22 -3.16
C VAL A 123 12.65 5.66 -3.34
N VAL A 124 12.43 6.97 -3.39
CA VAL A 124 11.23 7.59 -3.96
C VAL A 124 11.69 8.47 -5.11
N ASP A 125 11.16 8.25 -6.29
CA ASP A 125 11.65 8.89 -7.51
C ASP A 125 10.54 8.98 -8.58
N VAL A 126 10.85 9.63 -9.70
CA VAL A 126 9.95 9.83 -10.82
C VAL A 126 10.50 9.18 -12.09
N ALA A 127 9.71 8.31 -12.70
CA ALA A 127 9.93 7.87 -14.07
C ALA A 127 9.30 8.93 -15.00
N ILE A 128 10.15 9.71 -15.67
CA ILE A 128 9.73 10.80 -16.54
C ILE A 128 9.30 10.23 -17.90
N GLY A 129 8.11 10.61 -18.35
CA GLY A 129 7.59 10.19 -19.65
C GLY A 129 8.31 10.85 -20.82
N THR A 130 8.14 10.28 -22.02
CA THR A 130 8.54 10.97 -23.26
C THR A 130 7.35 11.79 -23.79
N PRO A 131 7.53 13.10 -24.08
CA PRO A 131 6.49 13.91 -24.69
C PRO A 131 6.00 13.35 -26.03
N ALA A 132 4.69 13.23 -26.19
CA ALA A 132 4.05 12.79 -27.43
C ALA A 132 2.59 13.28 -27.49
N SER A 133 2.04 13.39 -28.70
CA SER A 133 0.64 13.76 -28.90
C SER A 133 -0.34 12.77 -28.27
N SER A 134 0.09 11.51 -28.13
CA SER A 134 -0.55 10.48 -27.32
C SER A 134 0.52 9.87 -26.38
N PRO A 135 0.69 10.43 -25.18
CA PRO A 135 1.76 10.01 -24.28
C PRO A 135 1.47 8.64 -23.69
N ILE A 136 2.53 7.83 -23.57
CA ILE A 136 2.49 6.50 -22.98
C ILE A 136 3.20 6.55 -21.63
N ALA A 137 2.65 5.86 -20.64
CA ALA A 137 3.24 5.73 -19.32
C ALA A 137 4.63 5.05 -19.40
N PRO A 138 5.68 5.61 -18.78
CA PRO A 138 7.02 5.00 -18.79
C PRO A 138 7.02 3.68 -18.02
N THR A 139 7.99 2.81 -18.34
CA THR A 139 8.19 1.55 -17.62
C THR A 139 8.88 1.84 -16.27
N LEU A 140 8.43 1.14 -15.22
CA LEU A 140 9.04 1.25 -13.89
C LEU A 140 10.19 0.24 -13.71
N PRO A 141 11.15 0.53 -12.82
CA PRO A 141 12.16 -0.44 -12.42
C PRO A 141 11.53 -1.69 -11.78
N ASP A 142 12.21 -2.83 -11.87
CA ASP A 142 11.67 -4.10 -11.37
C ASP A 142 11.41 -4.07 -9.85
N GLY A 143 10.22 -4.50 -9.44
CA GLY A 143 9.73 -4.46 -8.06
C GLY A 143 9.54 -3.05 -7.47
N ALA A 144 9.49 -2.01 -8.30
CA ALA A 144 9.00 -0.70 -7.89
C ALA A 144 7.47 -0.70 -7.72
N VAL A 145 6.99 0.13 -6.81
CA VAL A 145 5.57 0.35 -6.55
C VAL A 145 5.19 1.71 -7.08
N GLU A 146 4.19 1.74 -7.96
CA GLU A 146 3.61 2.97 -8.45
C GLU A 146 2.77 3.65 -7.36
N LEU A 147 3.17 4.87 -6.98
CA LEU A 147 2.44 5.68 -6.01
C LEU A 147 1.36 6.51 -6.70
N ALA A 148 1.73 7.24 -7.76
CA ALA A 148 0.82 8.10 -8.50
C ALA A 148 1.26 8.34 -9.94
N ARG A 149 0.29 8.71 -10.78
CA ARG A 149 0.52 9.21 -12.14
C ARG A 149 0.15 10.67 -12.24
N LYS A 150 0.95 11.41 -13.00
CA LYS A 150 0.64 12.77 -13.44
C LYS A 150 0.82 12.89 -14.94
N GLN A 151 -0.24 13.30 -15.64
CA GLN A 151 -0.09 13.82 -17.00
C GLN A 151 0.24 15.31 -16.92
N LEU A 152 1.47 15.65 -17.28
CA LEU A 152 1.89 17.04 -17.46
C LEU A 152 1.40 17.55 -18.80
N ALA A 153 0.82 18.75 -18.78
CA ALA A 153 0.45 19.44 -20.01
C ALA A 153 1.70 19.89 -20.79
N ALA A 154 1.52 20.16 -22.07
CA ALA A 154 2.49 20.94 -22.83
C ALA A 154 2.74 22.28 -22.11
N ASP A 155 3.97 22.77 -22.14
CA ASP A 155 4.40 24.03 -21.50
C ASP A 155 4.16 24.12 -19.97
N ALA A 156 3.94 23.00 -19.28
CA ALA A 156 3.77 23.03 -17.83
C ALA A 156 5.03 23.58 -17.13
N SER A 157 4.85 24.62 -16.31
CA SER A 157 5.89 25.25 -15.49
C SER A 157 5.83 24.83 -14.01
N ASN A 158 4.82 24.05 -13.63
CA ASN A 158 4.65 23.44 -12.33
C ASN A 158 3.91 22.10 -12.48
N THR A 159 3.84 21.32 -11.40
CA THR A 159 3.19 20.00 -11.42
C THR A 159 1.78 20.02 -10.81
N SER A 160 1.34 21.12 -10.18
CA SER A 160 -0.03 21.23 -9.66
C SER A 160 -1.07 21.43 -10.75
N GLY A 161 -0.73 22.11 -11.85
CA GLY A 161 -1.63 22.39 -12.97
C GLY A 161 -1.94 21.18 -13.86
N GLY A 162 -2.89 21.30 -14.79
CA GLY A 162 -3.26 20.24 -15.73
C GLY A 162 -4.25 19.21 -15.16
N LEU A 163 -4.22 17.98 -15.67
CA LEU A 163 -5.12 16.90 -15.23
C LEU A 163 -4.84 16.49 -13.77
N PRO A 164 -5.87 16.07 -13.01
CA PRO A 164 -5.73 15.69 -11.61
C PRO A 164 -4.78 14.51 -11.43
N PHE A 165 -4.08 14.50 -10.30
CA PHE A 165 -3.28 13.35 -9.86
C PHE A 165 -4.17 12.14 -9.68
N THR A 166 -3.68 10.98 -10.11
CA THR A 166 -4.27 9.71 -9.69
C THR A 166 -3.27 9.05 -8.74
N ASN A 167 -3.57 9.06 -7.44
CA ASN A 167 -2.85 8.22 -6.48
C ASN A 167 -3.37 6.79 -6.67
N ILE A 168 -2.47 5.86 -7.01
CA ILE A 168 -2.80 4.50 -7.47
C ILE A 168 -2.44 3.46 -6.43
N ALA A 169 -1.43 3.72 -5.60
CA ALA A 169 -0.98 2.75 -4.61
C ALA A 169 -2.12 2.34 -3.65
N PRO A 170 -2.47 1.04 -3.59
CA PRO A 170 -3.50 0.55 -2.69
C PRO A 170 -3.06 0.72 -1.23
N THR A 171 -4.01 0.64 -0.32
CA THR A 171 -3.70 0.47 1.10
C THR A 171 -3.59 -1.00 1.44
N THR A 172 -2.67 -1.32 2.35
CA THR A 172 -2.54 -2.65 2.97
C THR A 172 -2.61 -2.47 4.49
N GLY A 173 -2.75 -3.57 5.19
CA GLY A 173 -2.87 -3.56 6.64
C GLY A 173 -2.24 -4.78 7.26
N LEU A 174 -2.36 -4.88 8.57
CA LEU A 174 -1.94 -6.06 9.29
C LEU A 174 -2.86 -7.23 8.94
N ASN A 175 -2.30 -8.44 8.92
CA ASN A 175 -3.01 -9.71 8.74
C ASN A 175 -3.80 -10.08 9.99
N PHE A 176 -4.55 -9.13 10.53
CA PHE A 176 -5.47 -9.41 11.60
C PHE A 176 -6.73 -9.99 10.98
N GLY A 177 -6.68 -11.30 10.73
CA GLY A 177 -7.87 -12.14 10.65
C GLY A 177 -8.49 -12.25 12.04
N GLY A 178 -8.97 -11.12 12.58
CA GLY A 178 -9.76 -11.11 13.80
C GLY A 178 -11.20 -11.38 13.43
N THR A 179 -11.67 -12.59 13.68
CA THR A 179 -13.10 -12.77 13.92
C THR A 179 -13.41 -12.05 15.23
N VAL A 180 -14.36 -11.10 15.23
CA VAL A 180 -14.98 -10.65 16.49
C VAL A 180 -15.84 -11.82 16.98
N GLY A 181 -15.20 -12.78 17.62
CA GLY A 181 -15.89 -13.87 18.30
C GLY A 181 -16.54 -13.30 19.55
N ILE A 182 -17.86 -13.26 19.59
CA ILE A 182 -18.62 -12.96 20.81
C ILE A 182 -18.55 -14.21 21.71
N SER A 183 -17.37 -14.48 22.25
CA SER A 183 -16.97 -15.76 22.86
C SER A 183 -17.37 -15.89 24.33
N GLN A 184 -18.55 -15.41 24.70
CA GLN A 184 -19.07 -15.26 26.08
C GLN A 184 -18.65 -13.98 26.80
N GLY A 185 -19.63 -13.39 27.49
CA GLY A 185 -19.57 -12.02 27.97
C GLY A 185 -20.17 -11.07 26.94
N GLY A 186 -21.46 -11.28 26.60
CA GLY A 186 -22.23 -10.37 25.77
C GLY A 186 -22.04 -8.92 26.21
N THR A 187 -22.46 -7.98 25.36
CA THR A 187 -22.28 -6.51 25.44
C THR A 187 -22.68 -5.81 26.74
N ALA A 188 -23.01 -6.54 27.81
CA ALA A 188 -23.62 -6.11 29.07
C ALA A 188 -24.93 -5.34 28.88
N ALA A 189 -25.45 -5.30 27.65
CA ALA A 189 -26.65 -4.59 27.33
C ALA A 189 -27.88 -5.40 27.74
N THR A 190 -28.75 -4.78 28.51
CA THR A 190 -30.09 -5.30 28.85
C THR A 190 -31.09 -5.07 27.72
N THR A 191 -30.68 -4.37 26.66
CA THR A 191 -31.50 -4.08 25.48
C THR A 191 -30.74 -4.38 24.19
N LYS A 192 -31.49 -4.77 23.16
CA LYS A 192 -30.95 -5.00 21.82
C LYS A 192 -30.25 -3.74 21.27
N ALA A 193 -30.73 -2.55 21.62
CA ALA A 193 -30.13 -1.27 21.20
C ALA A 193 -28.77 -1.01 21.86
N GLY A 194 -28.64 -1.29 23.16
CA GLY A 194 -27.36 -1.17 23.86
C GLY A 194 -26.31 -2.15 23.31
N ALA A 195 -26.74 -3.35 22.90
CA ALA A 195 -25.82 -4.32 22.32
C ALA A 195 -25.22 -3.84 20.99
N ARG A 196 -26.05 -3.21 20.14
CA ARG A 196 -25.60 -2.64 18.85
C ARG A 196 -24.63 -1.47 19.05
N SER A 197 -24.95 -0.57 19.98
CA SER A 197 -24.09 0.57 20.32
C SER A 197 -22.73 0.13 20.86
N ASN A 198 -22.71 -0.89 21.72
CA ASN A 198 -21.49 -1.35 22.39
C ASN A 198 -20.55 -2.12 21.45
N LEU A 199 -21.06 -2.66 20.34
CA LEU A 199 -20.25 -3.34 19.31
C LEU A 199 -19.75 -2.38 18.22
N GLY A 200 -20.17 -1.11 18.21
CA GLY A 200 -19.73 -0.11 17.23
C GLY A 200 -20.27 -0.33 15.82
N PHE A 201 -21.22 -1.24 15.62
CA PHE A 201 -21.89 -1.43 14.34
C PHE A 201 -23.12 -0.52 14.24
N LEU A 202 -23.12 0.42 13.28
CA LEU A 202 -24.31 1.18 12.92
C LEU A 202 -25.15 0.38 11.91
N PHE A 203 -26.24 -0.21 12.39
CA PHE A 203 -27.26 -0.85 11.55
C PHE A 203 -28.50 0.06 11.49
N GLY A 204 -29.20 0.07 10.36
CA GLY A 204 -30.47 0.80 10.26
C GLY A 204 -31.54 0.24 11.19
N THR A 205 -32.59 1.04 11.40
CA THR A 205 -33.45 0.92 12.58
C THR A 205 -34.70 0.05 12.42
N GLY A 206 -34.87 -0.71 11.33
CA GLY A 206 -36.02 -1.60 11.16
C GLY A 206 -36.03 -2.48 9.92
N ALA A 207 -36.72 -3.64 10.05
CA ALA A 207 -36.94 -4.62 8.97
C ALA A 207 -37.60 -3.96 7.76
N PRO A 208 -37.32 -4.43 6.54
CA PRO A 208 -37.77 -3.76 5.36
C PRO A 208 -39.29 -3.90 5.25
N SER A 209 -39.96 -2.82 4.84
CA SER A 209 -41.43 -2.74 4.87
C SER A 209 -42.12 -3.68 3.88
N ASN A 210 -41.35 -4.32 2.99
CA ASN A 210 -41.84 -5.25 1.99
C ASN A 210 -40.99 -6.54 1.98
N ALA A 211 -41.58 -7.64 1.51
CA ALA A 211 -40.96 -8.96 1.43
C ALA A 211 -39.81 -9.06 0.38
N LEU A 212 -39.49 -7.96 -0.29
CA LEU A 212 -38.46 -7.83 -1.32
C LEU A 212 -37.33 -6.86 -0.92
N GLY A 213 -37.39 -6.24 0.28
CA GLY A 213 -36.42 -5.28 0.83
C GLY A 213 -36.62 -3.80 0.43
N GLU A 214 -36.89 -2.89 1.38
CA GLU A 214 -36.72 -1.40 1.37
C GLU A 214 -36.85 -0.86 2.81
N ASP A 215 -36.25 0.20 3.33
CA ASP A 215 -35.04 0.96 2.97
C ASP A 215 -34.35 1.22 4.33
N GLY A 216 -33.13 0.70 4.49
CA GLY A 216 -32.35 0.80 5.74
C GLY A 216 -31.68 -0.47 6.28
N ASP A 217 -31.75 -1.63 5.61
CA ASP A 217 -31.26 -2.90 6.17
C ASP A 217 -29.98 -3.47 5.54
N THR A 218 -29.20 -4.21 6.35
CA THR A 218 -28.64 -5.51 5.94
C THR A 218 -29.35 -6.59 6.77
N TYR A 219 -30.10 -7.47 6.11
CA TYR A 219 -31.00 -8.47 6.70
C TYR A 219 -30.29 -9.84 6.84
N ASP A 220 -30.37 -10.48 8.00
CA ASP A 220 -29.91 -11.87 8.20
C ASP A 220 -31.05 -12.74 8.71
N GLN A 221 -31.37 -13.78 7.95
CA GLN A 221 -32.48 -14.71 8.22
C GLN A 221 -31.90 -16.06 8.66
N ILE A 222 -32.06 -16.40 9.93
CA ILE A 222 -31.70 -17.72 10.46
C ILE A 222 -32.99 -18.54 10.61
N LEU A 223 -32.97 -19.76 10.04
CA LEU A 223 -34.03 -20.78 10.13
C LEU A 223 -34.31 -21.24 11.57
#